data_AF-A0AAU9XYB0-F1
#
_entry.id   AF-A0AAU9XYB0-F1
#
_cell.length_a   1.000
_cell.length_b   1.000
_cell.length_c   1.000
_cell.angle_alpha   90.00
_cell.angle_beta   90.00
_cell.angle_gamma   90.00
#
_symmetry.space_group_name_H-M   'P 1'
#
loop_
_entity.id
_entity.type
_entity.pdbx_description
1 polymer ?
#
loop_
_entity_poly.entity_id
_entity_poly.type
_entity_poly.pdbx_seq_one_letter_code
_entity_poly.pdbx_strand_id
1 'polypeptide(L)'
;MQDTTEIMKEAHIMQALAHKNIPTIIGVQLQKQPISLIMEFKGEENTSVTISKLLSCQKNSATIQNVQSSLITNDWLIISHDLTEALSHIHTKGFLHCDLKANNFLVSNKHGYIIDFGKACDSSFPPAKN
;
A
#
# COMPACT_ATOMS: atom_id res chain seq x y z
N MET A 1 13.29 12.48 11.40
CA MET A 1 14.26 11.36 11.31
C MET A 1 13.43 10.10 11.41
N GLN A 2 13.40 9.26 10.38
CA GLN A 2 12.63 8.02 10.43
C GLN A 2 13.35 7.07 11.41
N ASP A 3 12.66 6.66 12.47
CA ASP A 3 13.26 5.82 13.52
C ASP A 3 13.49 4.41 12.96
N THR A 4 14.69 3.86 13.17
CA THR A 4 15.02 2.46 12.84
C THR A 4 14.00 1.46 13.40
N THR A 5 13.41 1.78 14.56
CA THR A 5 12.41 0.98 15.24
C THR A 5 11.09 0.95 14.47
N GLU A 6 10.66 2.09 13.93
CA GLU A 6 9.44 2.20 13.14
C GLU A 6 9.56 1.41 11.83
N ILE A 7 10.68 1.55 11.11
CA ILE A 7 10.93 0.81 9.87
C ILE A 7 11.02 -0.70 10.12
N MET A 8 11.69 -1.11 11.21
CA MET A 8 11.74 -2.52 11.57
C MET A 8 10.36 -3.07 11.95
N LYS A 9 9.54 -2.31 12.67
CA LYS A 9 8.17 -2.70 12.99
C LYS A 9 7.35 -2.88 11.70
N GLU A 10 7.38 -1.89 10.80
CA GLU A 10 6.70 -1.97 9.51
C GLU A 10 7.15 -3.19 8.70
N ALA A 11 8.46 -3.43 8.64
CA ALA A 11 9.03 -4.56 7.92
C ALA A 11 8.56 -5.93 8.45
N HIS A 12 8.49 -6.09 9.78
CA HIS A 12 8.00 -7.32 10.40
C HIS A 12 6.52 -7.57 10.08
N ILE A 13 5.70 -6.52 10.12
CA ILE A 13 4.27 -6.62 9.75
C ILE A 13 4.16 -7.03 8.29
N MET A 14 4.85 -6.35 7.37
CA MET A 14 4.82 -6.70 5.94
C MET A 14 5.28 -8.14 5.67
N GLN A 15 6.30 -8.62 6.39
CA GLN A 15 6.78 -10.00 6.24
C GLN A 15 5.74 -11.05 6.65
N ALA A 16 4.84 -10.73 7.57
CA ALA A 16 3.75 -11.61 7.99
C ALA A 16 2.53 -11.58 7.02
N LEU A 17 2.47 -10.61 6.11
CA LEU A 17 1.33 -10.29 5.25
C LEU A 17 1.54 -10.71 3.78
N ALA A 18 2.00 -11.95 3.55
CA ALA A 18 2.16 -12.48 2.19
C ALA A 18 0.78 -12.62 1.49
N HIS A 19 0.47 -11.70 0.58
CA HIS A 19 -0.80 -11.65 -0.15
C HIS A 19 -0.63 -11.01 -1.54
N LYS A 20 -1.39 -11.47 -2.55
CA LYS A 20 -1.25 -11.00 -3.95
C LYS A 20 -1.47 -9.49 -4.13
N ASN A 21 -2.30 -8.89 -3.27
CA ASN A 21 -2.65 -7.47 -3.26
C ASN A 21 -1.93 -6.66 -2.17
N ILE A 22 -0.81 -7.16 -1.63
CA ILE A 22 0.10 -6.45 -0.73
C ILE A 22 1.51 -6.60 -1.32
N PRO A 23 2.25 -5.52 -1.58
CA PRO A 23 3.60 -5.64 -2.13
C PRO A 23 4.51 -6.45 -1.22
N THR A 24 5.22 -7.41 -1.81
CA THR A 24 6.14 -8.26 -1.05
C THR A 24 7.32 -7.45 -0.54
N ILE A 25 7.60 -7.52 0.76
CA ILE A 25 8.83 -6.94 1.31
C ILE A 25 10.05 -7.76 0.86
N ILE A 26 11.06 -7.06 0.34
CA ILE A 26 12.34 -7.64 -0.09
C ILE A 26 13.37 -7.53 1.04
N GLY A 27 13.41 -6.39 1.74
CA GLY A 27 14.32 -6.20 2.86
C GLY A 27 14.39 -4.77 3.38
N VAL A 28 15.36 -4.51 4.25
CA VAL A 28 15.63 -3.20 4.86
C VAL A 28 17.11 -2.84 4.75
N GLN A 29 17.40 -1.55 4.56
CA GLN A 29 18.73 -0.97 4.70
C GLN A 29 18.76 -0.11 5.97
N LEU A 30 19.46 -0.57 6.99
CA LEU A 30 19.60 0.13 8.27
C LEU A 30 21.03 0.63 8.55
N GLN A 31 22.02 0.15 7.78
CA GLN A 31 23.44 0.36 8.09
C GLN A 31 23.94 1.75 7.68
N LYS A 32 23.29 2.37 6.69
CA LYS A 32 23.66 3.68 6.15
C LYS A 32 22.41 4.50 5.87
N GLN A 33 22.54 5.81 6.04
CA GLN A 33 21.50 6.75 5.62
C GLN A 33 21.45 6.83 4.09
N PRO A 34 20.25 6.93 3.48
CA PRO A 34 18.95 6.91 4.15
C PRO A 34 18.55 5.50 4.60
N ILE A 35 18.03 5.37 5.82
CA ILE A 35 17.37 4.13 6.26
C ILE A 35 16.19 3.87 5.30
N SER A 36 16.14 2.68 4.71
CA SER A 36 15.22 2.39 3.60
C SER A 36 14.52 1.05 3.77
N LEU A 37 13.24 1.01 3.38
CA LEU A 37 12.43 -0.20 3.22
C LEU A 37 12.35 -0.55 1.74
N ILE A 38 12.69 -1.79 1.38
CA ILE A 38 12.71 -2.26 -0.01
C ILE A 38 11.59 -3.28 -0.19
N MET A 39 10.73 -3.04 -1.17
CA MET A 39 9.57 -3.88 -1.48
C MET A 39 9.32 -3.95 -2.98
N GLU A 40 8.49 -4.90 -3.38
CA GLU A 40 8.00 -5.06 -4.74
C GLU A 40 7.42 -3.73 -5.27
N PHE A 41 7.85 -3.33 -6.46
CA PHE A 41 7.31 -2.16 -7.13
C PHE A 41 5.94 -2.48 -7.76
N LYS A 42 4.92 -1.70 -7.41
CA LYS A 42 3.61 -1.70 -8.08
C LYS A 42 3.41 -0.35 -8.78
N GLY A 43 3.24 -0.39 -10.08
CA GLY A 43 3.09 0.81 -10.90
C GLY A 43 3.08 0.51 -12.38
N GLU A 44 2.95 1.56 -13.17
CA GLU A 44 3.05 1.53 -14.63
C GLU A 44 4.29 2.33 -15.05
N GLU A 45 5.09 1.77 -15.96
CA GLU A 45 6.40 2.30 -16.33
C GLU A 45 7.30 2.48 -15.07
N ASN A 46 7.60 3.72 -14.69
CA ASN A 46 8.37 4.07 -13.49
C ASN A 46 7.53 4.87 -12.48
N THR A 47 6.19 4.81 -12.57
CA THR A 47 5.28 5.60 -11.74
C THR A 47 4.32 4.71 -10.96
N SER A 48 4.37 4.79 -9.63
CA SER A 48 3.30 4.27 -8.78
C SER A 48 2.08 5.19 -8.83
N VAL A 49 0.94 4.59 -9.17
CA VAL A 49 -0.34 5.28 -9.35
C VAL A 49 -1.23 4.99 -8.15
N THR A 50 -1.53 6.01 -7.36
CA THR A 50 -2.46 5.88 -6.23
C THR A 50 -3.89 6.16 -6.68
N ILE A 51 -4.88 5.59 -5.99
CA ILE A 51 -6.29 5.91 -6.23
C ILE A 51 -6.53 7.42 -6.04
N SER A 52 -5.90 8.03 -5.03
CA SER A 52 -5.96 9.49 -4.80
C SER A 52 -5.56 10.31 -6.03
N LYS A 53 -4.47 9.94 -6.73
CA LYS A 53 -4.04 10.61 -7.97
C LYS A 53 -5.07 10.43 -9.08
N LEU A 54 -5.59 9.21 -9.25
CA LEU A 54 -6.61 8.89 -10.26
C LEU A 54 -7.93 9.65 -10.07
N LEU A 55 -8.30 9.90 -8.82
CA LEU A 55 -9.53 10.63 -8.47
C LEU A 55 -9.33 12.15 -8.38
N SER A 56 -8.09 12.64 -8.48
CA SER A 56 -7.82 14.07 -8.40
C SER A 56 -8.19 14.80 -9.69
N CYS A 57 -8.72 16.03 -9.58
CA CYS A 57 -9.04 16.89 -10.73
C CYS A 57 -7.83 17.70 -11.24
N GLN A 58 -6.61 17.38 -10.79
CA GLN A 58 -5.41 18.15 -11.10
C GLN A 58 -4.74 17.65 -12.39
N LYS A 59 -3.86 18.48 -12.97
CA LYS A 59 -3.03 18.05 -14.12
C LYS A 59 -2.09 16.94 -13.67
N ASN A 60 -2.43 15.71 -14.06
CA ASN A 60 -1.64 14.51 -13.80
C ASN A 60 -0.60 14.26 -14.90
N SER A 61 0.41 13.42 -14.62
CA SER A 61 1.35 12.95 -15.63
C SER A 61 0.66 12.14 -16.73
N ALA A 62 1.29 12.04 -17.91
CA ALA A 62 0.76 11.27 -19.03
C ALA A 62 0.46 9.81 -18.63
N THR A 63 1.35 9.18 -17.86
CA THR A 63 1.16 7.81 -17.34
C THR A 63 -0.12 7.69 -16.50
N ILE A 64 -0.38 8.63 -15.57
CA ILE A 64 -1.59 8.60 -14.75
C ILE A 64 -2.85 8.84 -15.60
N GLN A 65 -2.78 9.76 -16.57
CA GLN A 65 -3.91 10.03 -17.47
C GLN A 65 -4.25 8.79 -18.33
N ASN A 66 -3.23 8.06 -18.78
CA ASN A 66 -3.40 6.81 -19.53
C ASN A 66 -4.08 5.75 -18.67
N VAL A 67 -3.62 5.55 -17.43
CA VAL A 67 -4.25 4.62 -16.49
C VAL A 67 -5.70 5.02 -16.24
N GLN A 68 -5.94 6.29 -15.89
CA GLN A 68 -7.28 6.81 -15.60
C GLN A 68 -8.24 6.61 -16.78
N SER A 69 -7.79 6.86 -18.01
CA SER A 69 -8.62 6.70 -19.22
C SER A 69 -8.84 5.24 -19.60
N SER A 70 -7.99 4.32 -19.14
CA SER A 70 -8.08 2.88 -19.42
C SER A 70 -9.03 2.11 -18.49
N LEU A 71 -9.34 2.70 -17.32
CA LEU A 71 -10.16 2.06 -16.29
C LEU A 71 -11.65 2.23 -16.61
N ILE A 72 -12.37 1.11 -16.65
CA ILE A 72 -13.82 1.09 -16.78
C ILE A 72 -14.48 0.70 -15.45
N THR A 73 -15.81 0.79 -15.36
CA THR A 73 -16.57 0.46 -14.14
C THR A 73 -16.24 -0.93 -13.58
N ASN A 74 -16.10 -1.94 -14.43
CA ASN A 74 -15.75 -3.30 -13.98
C ASN A 74 -14.36 -3.37 -13.35
N ASP A 75 -13.39 -2.58 -13.82
CA ASP A 75 -12.06 -2.54 -13.22
C ASP A 75 -12.12 -1.98 -11.79
N TRP A 76 -12.98 -0.98 -11.54
CA TRP A 76 -13.17 -0.44 -10.19
C TRP A 76 -13.81 -1.46 -9.23
N LEU A 77 -14.69 -2.33 -9.72
CA LEU A 77 -15.23 -3.44 -8.92
C LEU A 77 -14.13 -4.45 -8.56
N ILE A 78 -13.25 -4.79 -9.52
CA ILE A 78 -12.10 -5.67 -9.29
C ILE A 78 -11.14 -5.04 -8.27
N ILE A 79 -10.76 -3.78 -8.46
CA ILE A 79 -9.89 -3.04 -7.54
C ILE A 79 -10.50 -3.01 -6.13
N SER A 80 -11.80 -2.74 -6.01
CA SER A 80 -12.48 -2.72 -4.71
C SER A 80 -12.46 -4.09 -4.04
N HIS A 81 -12.72 -5.16 -4.80
CA HIS A 81 -12.66 -6.52 -4.32
C HIS A 81 -11.25 -6.88 -3.81
N ASP A 82 -10.21 -6.62 -4.62
CA ASP A 82 -8.81 -6.84 -4.28
C ASP A 82 -8.41 -6.17 -2.95
N LEU A 83 -8.82 -4.91 -2.77
CA LEU A 83 -8.55 -4.15 -1.54
C LEU A 83 -9.27 -4.76 -0.34
N THR A 84 -10.52 -5.20 -0.50
CA THR A 84 -11.25 -5.86 0.60
C THR A 84 -10.70 -7.24 0.94
N GLU A 85 -10.21 -8.00 -0.04
CA GLU A 85 -9.56 -9.30 0.16
C GLU A 85 -8.23 -9.13 0.91
N ALA A 86 -7.41 -8.15 0.50
CA ALA A 86 -6.19 -7.78 1.20
C ALA A 86 -6.45 -7.34 2.65
N LEU A 87 -7.48 -6.51 2.87
CA LEU A 87 -7.83 -6.05 4.20
C LEU A 87 -8.32 -7.20 5.10
N SER A 88 -9.14 -8.10 4.55
CA SER A 88 -9.55 -9.31 5.25
C SER A 88 -8.32 -10.13 5.66
N HIS A 89 -7.37 -10.33 4.74
CA HIS A 89 -6.11 -11.02 5.02
C HIS A 89 -5.34 -10.36 6.17
N ILE A 90 -5.18 -9.04 6.16
CA ILE A 90 -4.52 -8.27 7.24
C ILE A 90 -5.17 -8.57 8.60
N HIS A 91 -6.51 -8.52 8.66
CA HIS A 91 -7.25 -8.81 9.89
C HIS A 91 -7.10 -10.27 10.33
N THR A 92 -7.14 -11.23 9.40
CA THR A 92 -6.94 -12.66 9.74
C THR A 92 -5.55 -12.97 10.30
N LYS A 93 -4.56 -12.13 9.98
CA LYS A 93 -3.20 -12.21 10.52
C LYS A 93 -3.03 -11.51 11.86
N GLY A 94 -4.12 -10.96 12.42
CA GLY A 94 -4.13 -10.31 13.72
C GLY A 94 -3.60 -8.87 13.68
N PHE A 95 -3.57 -8.22 12.53
CA PHE A 95 -3.10 -6.84 12.40
C PHE A 95 -4.23 -5.86 12.04
N LEU A 96 -4.04 -4.60 12.42
CA LEU A 96 -4.83 -3.46 11.96
C LEU A 96 -3.91 -2.54 11.15
N HIS A 97 -4.37 -2.06 9.99
CA HIS A 97 -3.59 -1.13 9.16
C HIS A 97 -3.55 0.29 9.74
N CYS A 98 -4.66 0.76 10.32
CA CYS A 98 -4.80 2.06 10.99
C CYS A 98 -4.61 3.34 10.14
N ASP A 99 -4.44 3.25 8.81
CA ASP A 99 -4.27 4.43 7.94
C ASP A 99 -4.84 4.22 6.52
N LEU A 100 -5.94 3.46 6.41
CA LEU A 100 -6.59 3.20 5.12
C LEU A 100 -7.16 4.49 4.54
N LYS A 101 -6.64 4.88 3.38
CA LYS A 101 -7.04 6.08 2.61
C LYS A 101 -6.59 5.90 1.16
N ALA A 102 -7.17 6.67 0.24
CA ALA A 102 -6.88 6.56 -1.20
C ALA A 102 -5.40 6.79 -1.59
N ASN A 103 -4.60 7.43 -0.72
CA ASN A 103 -3.15 7.57 -0.92
C ASN A 103 -2.38 6.26 -0.68
N ASN A 104 -2.93 5.38 0.15
CA ASN A 104 -2.32 4.13 0.57
C ASN A 104 -2.88 2.93 -0.23
N PHE A 105 -3.57 3.23 -1.34
CA PHE A 105 -4.02 2.27 -2.33
C PHE A 105 -3.36 2.54 -3.66
N LEU A 106 -2.67 1.55 -4.21
CA LEU A 106 -2.10 1.59 -5.54
C LEU A 106 -3.01 0.87 -6.54
N VAL A 107 -2.92 1.29 -7.80
CA VAL A 107 -3.50 0.61 -8.96
C VAL A 107 -2.38 0.26 -9.93
N SER A 108 -2.32 -1.00 -10.34
CA SER A 108 -1.40 -1.48 -11.38
C SER A 108 -2.03 -2.69 -12.07
N ASN A 109 -1.97 -2.69 -13.40
CA ASN A 109 -2.62 -3.69 -14.25
C ASN A 109 -4.07 -3.96 -13.87
N LYS A 110 -4.85 -2.90 -13.60
CA LYS A 110 -6.28 -2.94 -13.19
C LYS A 110 -6.56 -3.66 -11.87
N HIS A 111 -5.55 -3.92 -11.05
CA HIS A 111 -5.66 -4.52 -9.72
C HIS A 111 -5.33 -3.52 -8.62
N GLY A 112 -5.95 -3.70 -7.45
CA GLY A 112 -5.75 -2.87 -6.26
C GLY A 112 -4.68 -3.45 -5.33
N TYR A 113 -3.91 -2.57 -4.67
CA TYR A 113 -2.90 -2.98 -3.69
C TYR A 113 -2.91 -2.06 -2.46
N ILE A 114 -2.81 -2.65 -1.26
CA ILE A 114 -2.66 -1.91 0.00
C ILE A 114 -1.18 -1.71 0.32
N ILE A 115 -0.80 -0.49 0.69
CA ILE A 115 0.58 -0.10 1.03
C ILE A 115 0.62 0.76 2.30
N ASP A 116 1.83 1.08 2.77
CA ASP A 116 2.11 1.99 3.90
C ASP A 116 1.57 1.45 5.23
N PHE A 117 2.37 0.57 5.84
CA PHE A 117 2.07 -0.10 7.09
C PHE A 117 2.72 0.59 8.29
N GLY A 118 3.23 1.81 8.14
CA GLY A 118 3.95 2.54 9.20
C GLY A 118 3.10 2.76 10.47
N LYS A 119 1.78 2.85 10.34
CA LYS A 119 0.84 2.95 11.48
C LYS A 119 0.22 1.63 11.90
N ALA A 120 0.54 0.54 11.21
CA ALA A 120 -0.07 -0.75 11.50
C ALA A 120 0.32 -1.25 12.90
N CYS A 121 -0.55 -2.05 13.50
CA CYS A 121 -0.37 -2.57 14.85
C CYS A 121 -1.02 -3.94 15.02
N ASP A 122 -0.65 -4.62 16.09
CA ASP A 122 -1.32 -5.83 16.54
C ASP A 122 -2.75 -5.48 16.98
N SER A 123 -3.73 -6.24 16.49
CA SER A 123 -5.15 -6.06 16.79
C SER A 123 -5.50 -6.24 18.27
N SER A 124 -4.65 -6.91 19.04
CA SER A 124 -4.77 -7.07 20.50
C SER A 124 -4.42 -5.80 21.26
N PHE A 125 -3.69 -4.86 20.63
CA PHE A 125 -3.25 -3.60 21.21
C PHE A 125 -3.61 -2.41 20.31
N PRO A 126 -4.91 -2.16 20.07
CA PRO A 126 -5.33 -1.09 19.18
C PRO A 126 -4.90 0.28 19.74
N PRO A 127 -4.43 1.21 18.90
CA PRO A 127 -4.03 2.54 19.34
C PRO A 127 -5.24 3.29 19.89
N ALA A 128 -5.03 4.02 20.99
CA ALA A 128 -6.04 4.94 21.51
C ALA A 128 -6.37 5.99 20.43
N LYS A 129 -7.66 6.27 20.23
CA LYS A 129 -8.07 7.43 19.42
C LYS A 129 -7.72 8.68 20.22
N ASN A 130 -6.72 9.42 19.76
CA ASN A 130 -6.47 10.80 20.19
C ASN A 130 -7.52 11.74 19.63
#